data_AF-A0ABD3XJJ1-F1
#
_entry.id   AF-A0ABD3XJJ1-F1
#
_cell.length_a   1.000
_cell.length_b   1.000
_cell.length_c   1.000
_cell.angle_alpha   90.00
_cell.angle_beta   90.00
_cell.angle_gamma   90.00
#
_symmetry.space_group_name_H-M   'P 1'
#
loop_
_entity.id
_entity.type
_entity.pdbx_description
1 polymer ?
#
loop_
_entity_poly.entity_id
_entity_poly.type
_entity_poly.pdbx_seq_one_letter_code
_entity_poly.pdbx_strand_id
1 'polypeptide(L)'
;MSRAPSGKKSSVKNNNEVADKSRPGTSDLLSREEEYKKLNAELEAKTANLVKEAEEVLRDQENILSKSRLLDNINTDEFLKEFDEDLAGPNEDNGSTAKKSARPLSSTKMTNQSRPQSKTKKTASAKSRLKSGKLNAADDVAVPDDAFLTELRDFSLQHAITNIEGQLEQGNIPDDQDDDVLPQGATDMGAEATIRFLKAKLRVMQEELDRIAQECAKKDEENSTLTAKLKEMEDERGRLYRTNATQQSQIEKFKKISEDAQGKSDSLENQLSGLRKELDQINRSQKQQLTSQNATEVRLNRALEEIERYKDQVQKAKLTSKETTDQEKKRVEQLLTENKRLEKQKNELMAGFKKQLKLIDILKRQKMHVEAAKMLSFSEEEFVKALEWGS
;
A
#
# COMPACT_ATOMS: atom_id res chain seq x y z
N MET A 1 38.59 26.39 -30.80
CA MET A 1 38.33 25.07 -31.42
C MET A 1 36.91 24.67 -31.04
N SER A 2 35.95 24.93 -31.92
CA SER A 2 35.16 23.91 -32.64
C SER A 2 33.97 23.43 -31.80
N ARG A 3 32.70 23.44 -32.22
CA ARG A 3 32.07 23.55 -33.53
C ARG A 3 30.57 23.78 -33.28
N ALA A 4 29.95 24.72 -33.99
CA ALA A 4 28.49 24.81 -34.11
C ALA A 4 27.98 23.72 -35.07
N PRO A 5 26.71 23.26 -34.94
CA PRO A 5 26.03 22.59 -36.04
C PRO A 5 25.07 23.55 -36.74
N SER A 6 25.37 23.77 -38.02
CA SER A 6 24.47 24.31 -39.04
C SER A 6 23.35 23.31 -39.35
N GLY A 7 22.09 23.74 -39.25
CA GLY A 7 20.92 23.02 -39.74
C GLY A 7 20.18 23.85 -40.79
N LYS A 8 20.06 23.31 -41.99
CA LYS A 8 19.68 23.94 -43.25
C LYS A 8 18.26 24.56 -43.26
N LYS A 9 18.16 25.77 -43.84
CA LYS A 9 16.92 26.30 -44.44
C LYS A 9 16.61 25.48 -45.70
N SER A 10 15.50 24.75 -45.71
CA SER A 10 14.85 24.26 -46.93
C SER A 10 13.53 24.99 -47.11
N SER A 11 13.56 25.96 -48.03
CA SER A 11 12.39 26.58 -48.63
C SER A 11 11.66 25.52 -49.46
N VAL A 12 10.44 25.18 -49.09
CA VAL A 12 9.48 24.53 -49.98
C VAL A 12 8.22 25.37 -49.96
N LYS A 13 8.05 26.19 -50.99
CA LYS A 13 6.78 26.78 -51.37
C LYS A 13 5.88 25.63 -51.84
N ASN A 14 4.83 25.32 -51.08
CA ASN A 14 3.69 24.60 -51.62
C ASN A 14 2.49 25.55 -51.63
N ASN A 15 2.18 26.02 -52.84
CA ASN A 15 0.89 26.58 -53.18
C ASN A 15 -0.14 25.46 -53.07
N ASN A 16 -1.09 25.60 -52.15
CA ASN A 16 -2.40 24.97 -52.27
C ASN A 16 -3.39 25.85 -51.51
N GLU A 17 -3.82 26.94 -52.16
CA GLU A 17 -5.09 27.58 -51.83
C GLU A 17 -6.21 26.62 -52.25
N VAL A 18 -6.63 25.78 -51.31
CA VAL A 18 -7.98 25.21 -51.33
C VAL A 18 -8.70 25.84 -50.16
N ALA A 19 -9.64 26.72 -50.48
CA ALA A 19 -10.57 27.32 -49.54
C ALA A 19 -11.32 26.22 -48.79
N ASP A 20 -10.88 25.93 -47.56
CA ASP A 20 -11.61 25.07 -46.65
C ASP A 20 -12.81 25.87 -46.12
N LYS A 21 -13.98 25.60 -46.69
CA LYS A 21 -15.25 26.02 -46.13
C LYS A 21 -15.35 25.37 -44.76
N SER A 22 -15.05 26.15 -43.71
CA SER A 22 -15.16 25.74 -42.32
C SER A 22 -16.52 25.06 -42.08
N ARG A 23 -16.49 23.75 -41.89
CA ARG A 23 -17.64 23.03 -41.34
C ARG A 23 -17.89 23.63 -39.95
N PRO A 24 -19.14 23.93 -39.56
CA PRO A 24 -19.45 24.60 -38.29
C PRO A 24 -18.93 23.88 -37.03
N GLY A 25 -18.50 22.62 -37.14
CA GLY A 25 -17.92 21.84 -36.05
C GLY A 25 -16.39 21.86 -35.93
N THR A 26 -15.61 22.34 -36.92
CA THR A 26 -14.14 22.30 -36.83
C THR A 26 -13.59 23.39 -35.91
N SER A 27 -14.23 24.57 -35.89
CA SER A 27 -13.88 25.65 -34.94
C SER A 27 -14.17 25.24 -33.49
N ASP A 28 -15.29 24.55 -33.25
CA ASP A 28 -15.68 24.09 -31.92
C ASP A 28 -14.75 22.97 -31.40
N LEU A 29 -14.34 22.06 -32.28
CA LEU A 29 -13.33 21.03 -31.98
C LEU A 29 -11.96 21.64 -31.64
N LEU A 30 -11.53 22.69 -32.36
CA LEU A 30 -10.28 23.39 -32.09
C LEU A 30 -10.32 24.13 -30.75
N SER A 31 -11.43 24.80 -30.42
CA SER A 31 -11.62 25.44 -29.12
C SER A 31 -11.59 24.41 -27.98
N ARG A 32 -12.23 23.25 -28.17
CA ARG A 32 -12.18 22.14 -27.22
C ARG A 32 -10.76 21.59 -27.04
N GLU A 33 -9.99 21.47 -28.12
CA GLU A 33 -8.60 21.01 -28.07
C GLU A 33 -7.71 22.00 -27.29
N GLU A 34 -7.90 23.30 -27.47
CA GLU A 34 -7.18 24.33 -26.70
C GLU A 34 -7.53 24.30 -25.20
N GLU A 35 -8.80 24.08 -24.86
CA GLU A 35 -9.23 23.89 -23.47
C GLU A 35 -8.58 22.65 -22.86
N TYR A 36 -8.55 21.52 -23.58
CA TYR A 36 -7.88 20.31 -23.11
C TYR A 36 -6.37 20.51 -22.94
N LYS A 37 -5.72 21.27 -23.83
CA LYS A 37 -4.29 21.62 -23.68
C LYS A 37 -4.04 22.47 -22.45
N LYS A 38 -4.89 23.47 -22.16
CA LYS A 38 -4.79 24.27 -20.93
C LYS A 38 -5.01 23.42 -19.68
N LEU A 39 -6.01 22.55 -19.70
CA LEU A 39 -6.31 21.65 -18.58
C LEU A 39 -5.17 20.66 -18.33
N ASN A 40 -4.56 20.10 -19.39
CA ASN A 40 -3.37 19.26 -19.26
C ASN A 40 -2.18 20.02 -18.70
N ALA A 41 -1.93 21.26 -19.16
CA ALA A 41 -0.86 22.09 -18.62
C ALA A 41 -1.08 22.40 -17.12
N GLU A 42 -2.33 22.65 -16.70
CA GLU A 42 -2.68 22.84 -15.29
C GLU A 42 -2.50 21.55 -14.46
N LEU A 43 -2.88 20.39 -15.03
CA LEU A 43 -2.66 19.09 -14.40
C LEU A 43 -1.17 18.76 -14.26
N GLU A 44 -0.36 19.05 -15.27
CA GLU A 44 1.09 18.90 -15.22
C GLU A 44 1.71 19.84 -14.16
N ALA A 45 1.25 21.09 -14.08
CA ALA A 45 1.70 22.03 -13.05
C ALA A 45 1.33 21.58 -11.63
N LYS A 46 0.10 21.07 -11.43
CA LYS A 46 -0.33 20.49 -10.14
C LYS A 46 0.48 19.25 -9.79
N THR A 47 0.76 18.39 -10.77
CA THR A 47 1.58 17.20 -10.58
C THR A 47 3.02 17.58 -10.21
N ALA A 48 3.59 18.59 -10.87
CA ALA A 48 4.93 19.11 -10.55
C ALA A 48 4.99 19.68 -9.13
N ASN A 49 3.97 20.43 -8.70
CA ASN A 49 3.89 20.96 -7.33
C ASN A 49 3.77 19.84 -6.30
N LEU A 50 2.92 18.83 -6.55
CA LEU A 50 2.75 17.69 -5.65
C LEU A 50 4.04 16.86 -5.52
N VAL A 51 4.76 16.65 -6.63
CA VAL A 51 6.07 15.98 -6.63
C VAL A 51 7.09 16.79 -5.84
N LYS A 52 7.12 18.11 -6.02
CA LYS A 52 8.01 19.00 -5.26
C LYS A 52 7.74 18.97 -3.76
N GLU A 53 6.47 18.96 -3.36
CA GLU A 53 6.06 18.82 -1.95
C GLU A 53 6.48 17.45 -1.39
N ALA A 54 6.31 16.37 -2.16
CA ALA A 54 6.77 15.04 -1.77
C ALA A 54 8.31 14.97 -1.62
N GLU A 55 9.06 15.61 -2.53
CA GLU A 55 10.52 15.71 -2.45
C GLU A 55 10.97 16.51 -1.21
N GLU A 56 10.25 17.58 -0.85
CA GLU A 56 10.54 18.39 0.34
C GLU A 56 10.33 17.58 1.63
N VAL A 57 9.22 16.84 1.73
CA VAL A 57 8.96 15.94 2.86
C VAL A 57 10.02 14.83 2.97
N LEU A 58 10.45 14.25 1.84
CA LEU A 58 11.51 13.24 1.84
C LEU A 58 12.85 13.83 2.26
N ARG A 59 13.18 15.04 1.79
CA ARG A 59 14.41 15.75 2.19
C ARG A 59 14.39 16.11 3.68
N ASP A 60 13.24 16.50 4.23
CA ASP A 60 13.09 16.76 5.66
C ASP A 60 13.26 15.49 6.49
N GLN A 61 12.69 14.37 6.06
CA GLN A 61 12.93 13.07 6.69
C GLN A 61 14.40 12.65 6.63
N GLU A 62 15.06 12.84 5.48
CA GLU A 62 16.49 12.55 5.32
C GLU A 62 17.36 13.46 6.20
N ASN A 63 17.00 14.74 6.35
CA ASN A 63 17.65 15.68 7.28
C ASN A 63 17.47 15.26 8.75
N ILE A 64 16.32 14.72 9.13
CA ILE A 64 16.07 14.20 10.49
C ILE A 64 16.88 12.94 10.72
N LEU A 65 16.90 12.01 9.76
CA LEU A 65 17.67 10.76 9.86
C LEU A 65 19.18 11.02 9.89
N SER A 66 19.68 11.97 9.10
CA SER A 66 21.10 12.36 9.12
C SER A 66 21.50 13.09 10.41
N LYS A 67 20.62 13.89 11.01
CA LYS A 67 20.81 14.42 12.38
C LYS A 67 20.79 13.33 13.44
N SER A 68 19.95 12.30 13.29
CA SER A 68 19.98 11.12 14.16
C SER A 68 21.29 10.34 14.02
N ARG A 69 21.84 10.26 12.81
CA ARG A 69 23.12 9.57 12.54
C ARG A 69 24.34 10.31 13.08
N LEU A 70 24.25 11.62 13.33
CA LEU A 70 25.27 12.39 14.05
C LEU A 70 25.41 11.98 15.52
N LEU A 71 24.39 11.34 16.11
CA LEU A 71 24.45 10.76 17.46
C LEU A 71 25.10 9.37 17.48
N ASP A 72 25.20 8.68 16.34
CA ASP A 72 25.85 7.36 16.24
C ASP A 72 27.39 7.43 16.35
N ASN A 73 27.97 8.64 16.32
CA ASN A 73 29.41 8.85 16.51
C ASN A 73 29.81 9.10 17.98
N ILE A 74 28.87 9.04 18.92
CA ILE A 74 29.20 9.03 20.35
C ILE A 74 29.65 7.60 20.68
N ASN A 75 30.97 7.42 20.79
CA ASN A 75 31.58 6.17 21.23
C ASN A 75 31.17 5.89 22.70
N THR A 76 30.14 5.08 22.88
CA THR A 76 29.61 4.71 24.21
C THR A 76 30.66 3.99 25.07
N ASP A 77 31.64 3.35 24.44
CA ASP A 77 32.71 2.60 25.13
C ASP A 77 33.79 3.53 25.73
N GLU A 78 33.95 4.75 25.20
CA GLU A 78 34.88 5.75 25.74
C GLU A 78 34.29 6.44 26.98
N PHE A 79 32.99 6.74 26.93
CA PHE A 79 32.25 7.36 28.04
C PHE A 79 32.06 6.41 29.23
N LEU A 80 31.97 5.09 28.98
CA LEU A 80 31.89 4.09 30.04
C LEU A 80 33.24 3.77 30.68
N LYS A 81 34.36 3.88 29.94
CA LYS A 81 35.70 3.66 30.48
C LYS A 81 36.14 4.73 31.48
N GLU A 82 35.75 5.98 31.26
CA GLU A 82 36.06 7.10 32.17
C GLU A 82 35.32 6.98 33.52
N PHE A 83 34.22 6.22 33.58
CA PHE A 83 33.47 5.98 34.81
C PHE A 83 33.94 4.76 35.63
N ASP A 84 34.60 3.80 34.99
CA ASP A 84 35.07 2.56 35.64
C ASP A 84 36.47 2.71 36.29
N GLU A 85 37.29 3.68 35.89
CA GLU A 85 38.63 3.89 36.47
C GLU A 85 38.61 4.55 37.87
N ASP A 86 37.52 5.23 38.26
CA ASP A 86 37.40 5.92 39.56
C ASP A 86 36.86 5.02 40.71
N LEU A 87 36.52 3.76 40.45
CA LEU A 87 35.87 2.85 41.43
C LEU A 87 36.71 1.65 41.88
N ALA A 88 37.94 1.46 41.37
CA ALA A 88 38.76 0.29 41.71
C ALA A 88 39.99 0.65 42.57
N GLY A 89 39.76 0.95 43.85
CA GLY A 89 40.77 0.84 44.91
C GLY A 89 40.80 -0.58 45.51
N PRO A 90 41.94 -1.06 46.04
CA PRO A 90 42.24 -2.47 46.15
C PRO A 90 41.61 -3.09 47.39
N ASN A 91 41.01 -4.27 47.25
CA ASN A 91 41.12 -5.23 48.35
C ASN A 91 41.02 -6.68 47.90
N GLU A 92 41.89 -7.43 48.57
CA GLU A 92 42.18 -8.83 48.42
C GLU A 92 41.00 -9.71 48.84
N ASP A 93 40.97 -10.87 48.19
CA ASP A 93 40.86 -12.18 48.80
C ASP A 93 39.57 -13.00 48.58
N ASN A 94 39.87 -14.21 48.13
CA ASN A 94 39.16 -15.48 48.24
C ASN A 94 37.88 -15.79 47.43
N GLY A 95 38.00 -16.92 46.70
CA GLY A 95 36.96 -17.94 46.74
C GLY A 95 36.23 -18.27 45.44
N SER A 96 36.91 -19.00 44.55
CA SER A 96 36.40 -20.18 43.85
C SER A 96 34.88 -20.37 43.66
N THR A 97 34.42 -20.45 42.40
CA THR A 97 34.01 -21.71 41.73
C THR A 97 33.07 -21.44 40.56
N ALA A 98 33.44 -22.00 39.42
CA ALA A 98 32.57 -22.19 38.27
C ALA A 98 31.46 -23.20 38.58
N LYS A 99 30.24 -22.98 38.05
CA LYS A 99 29.42 -24.05 37.50
C LYS A 99 28.25 -23.55 36.65
N LYS A 100 28.18 -24.10 35.44
CA LYS A 100 27.02 -24.18 34.54
C LYS A 100 26.03 -25.22 35.07
N SER A 101 24.72 -24.96 34.96
CA SER A 101 23.66 -25.95 34.73
C SER A 101 22.31 -25.22 34.63
N ALA A 102 21.61 -25.25 33.50
CA ALA A 102 20.61 -26.25 33.11
C ALA A 102 19.17 -25.84 33.46
N ARG A 103 18.30 -26.01 32.46
CA ARG A 103 16.83 -25.90 32.46
C ARG A 103 16.14 -26.56 33.65
N PRO A 104 14.84 -26.25 33.83
CA PRO A 104 13.86 -27.32 34.01
C PRO A 104 12.70 -27.27 33.00
N LEU A 105 12.26 -28.46 32.61
CA LEU A 105 10.97 -28.79 31.99
C LEU A 105 10.06 -29.38 33.07
N SER A 106 8.78 -29.00 33.06
CA SER A 106 7.65 -29.82 33.53
C SER A 106 6.49 -29.50 32.56
N SER A 107 5.93 -30.41 31.75
CA SER A 107 5.25 -31.69 31.98
C SER A 107 3.88 -31.56 32.66
N THR A 108 2.82 -31.35 31.87
CA THR A 108 1.50 -31.90 32.17
C THR A 108 0.78 -32.30 30.87
N LYS A 109 0.23 -33.52 30.92
CA LYS A 109 -0.33 -34.34 29.83
C LYS A 109 -1.80 -33.97 29.52
N MET A 110 -2.11 -34.00 28.21
CA MET A 110 -3.17 -34.75 27.49
C MET A 110 -4.65 -34.66 27.92
N THR A 111 -5.52 -34.38 26.94
CA THR A 111 -6.58 -35.27 26.37
C THR A 111 -7.36 -34.47 25.29
N ASN A 112 -7.21 -34.80 24.00
CA ASN A 112 -7.99 -35.74 23.17
C ASN A 112 -9.28 -35.17 22.54
N GLN A 113 -9.25 -35.11 21.19
CA GLN A 113 -10.33 -35.39 20.22
C GLN A 113 -11.57 -34.45 20.27
N SER A 114 -11.99 -33.82 19.18
CA SER A 114 -12.56 -34.51 18.02
C SER A 114 -13.00 -33.52 16.93
N ARG A 115 -12.82 -33.97 15.68
CA ARG A 115 -13.40 -33.44 14.44
C ARG A 115 -14.83 -33.98 14.27
N PRO A 116 -15.69 -33.32 13.49
CA PRO A 116 -16.54 -34.11 12.60
C PRO A 116 -16.61 -33.56 11.17
N GLN A 117 -16.66 -34.51 10.23
CA GLN A 117 -17.34 -34.38 8.93
C GLN A 117 -18.82 -34.73 9.13
N SER A 118 -19.72 -34.11 8.37
CA SER A 118 -20.88 -34.85 7.85
C SER A 118 -21.45 -34.19 6.58
N LYS A 119 -21.76 -35.07 5.62
CA LYS A 119 -22.65 -34.85 4.48
C LYS A 119 -24.09 -35.14 4.96
N THR A 120 -25.11 -34.42 4.48
CA THR A 120 -26.26 -34.98 3.70
C THR A 120 -27.41 -33.97 3.44
N LYS A 121 -27.80 -33.92 2.15
CA LYS A 121 -29.12 -33.73 1.49
C LYS A 121 -30.19 -32.71 1.98
N LYS A 122 -30.41 -31.73 1.08
CA LYS A 122 -31.66 -31.29 0.38
C LYS A 122 -33.01 -31.26 1.14
N THR A 123 -33.66 -30.09 1.11
CA THR A 123 -35.04 -29.89 0.60
C THR A 123 -35.16 -28.50 -0.06
N ALA A 124 -36.20 -28.34 -0.87
CA ALA A 124 -36.36 -27.37 -1.96
C ALA A 124 -36.87 -25.98 -1.53
N SER A 125 -36.55 -24.97 -2.34
CA SER A 125 -37.39 -23.78 -2.57
C SER A 125 -36.88 -23.01 -3.79
N ALA A 126 -37.82 -22.47 -4.57
CA ALA A 126 -37.70 -22.04 -5.94
C ALA A 126 -37.54 -20.52 -6.12
N LYS A 127 -37.19 -20.14 -7.36
CA LYS A 127 -37.29 -18.80 -8.00
C LYS A 127 -36.25 -17.77 -7.51
N SER A 128 -35.62 -16.94 -8.35
CA SER A 128 -35.69 -16.68 -9.79
C SER A 128 -34.40 -15.97 -10.18
N ARG A 129 -33.70 -16.46 -11.20
CA ARG A 129 -32.48 -15.85 -11.71
C ARG A 129 -32.74 -15.37 -13.14
N LEU A 130 -32.81 -14.05 -13.30
CA LEU A 130 -32.69 -13.39 -14.60
C LEU A 130 -31.27 -13.61 -15.10
N LYS A 131 -31.11 -14.30 -16.21
CA LYS A 131 -29.84 -14.42 -16.93
C LYS A 131 -30.10 -14.12 -18.39
N SER A 132 -29.41 -13.09 -18.88
CA SER A 132 -29.48 -12.59 -20.24
C SER A 132 -29.21 -13.70 -21.25
N GLY A 133 -30.05 -13.71 -22.28
CA GLY A 133 -29.98 -14.65 -23.39
C GLY A 133 -28.67 -14.48 -24.15
N LYS A 134 -27.92 -15.58 -24.22
CA LYS A 134 -26.87 -15.78 -25.19
C LYS A 134 -27.58 -16.22 -26.48
N LEU A 135 -27.82 -15.28 -27.39
CA LEU A 135 -28.33 -15.60 -28.72
C LEU A 135 -27.21 -16.31 -29.49
N ASN A 136 -27.33 -17.63 -29.64
CA ASN A 136 -26.50 -18.39 -30.55
C ASN A 136 -27.05 -18.15 -31.96
N ALA A 137 -26.30 -17.43 -32.79
CA ALA A 137 -26.60 -17.16 -34.19
C ALA A 137 -26.29 -18.39 -35.09
N ALA A 138 -26.75 -19.58 -34.68
CA ALA A 138 -26.53 -20.83 -35.40
C ALA A 138 -27.84 -21.60 -35.67
N ASP A 139 -28.99 -21.00 -35.39
CA ASP A 139 -30.32 -21.63 -35.52
C ASP A 139 -31.12 -21.06 -36.71
N ASP A 140 -30.44 -20.39 -37.66
CA ASP A 140 -31.05 -19.80 -38.86
C ASP A 140 -30.47 -20.43 -40.14
N VAL A 141 -30.26 -21.75 -40.09
CA VAL A 141 -30.01 -22.56 -41.28
C VAL A 141 -31.22 -23.46 -41.43
N ALA A 142 -32.04 -23.21 -42.45
CA ALA A 142 -33.13 -24.08 -42.82
C ALA A 142 -32.58 -25.48 -43.13
N VAL A 143 -32.66 -26.38 -42.14
CA VAL A 143 -32.51 -27.82 -42.38
C VAL A 143 -33.80 -28.26 -43.04
N PRO A 144 -33.78 -28.77 -44.29
CA PRO A 144 -34.98 -29.27 -44.93
C PRO A 144 -35.56 -30.41 -44.08
N ASP A 145 -36.86 -30.33 -43.76
CA ASP A 145 -37.57 -31.36 -43.00
C ASP A 145 -37.36 -32.75 -43.63
N ASP A 146 -37.16 -33.77 -42.80
CA ASP A 146 -36.99 -35.17 -43.24
C ASP A 146 -38.17 -35.68 -44.10
N ALA A 147 -39.34 -35.04 -43.98
CA ALA A 147 -40.50 -35.29 -44.84
C ALA A 147 -40.25 -34.86 -46.30
N PHE A 148 -39.58 -33.73 -46.53
CA PHE A 148 -39.25 -33.22 -47.86
C PHE A 148 -38.16 -34.06 -48.54
N LEU A 149 -37.18 -34.55 -47.77
CA LEU A 149 -36.16 -35.47 -48.27
C LEU A 149 -36.72 -36.87 -48.60
N THR A 150 -37.81 -37.27 -47.96
CA THR A 150 -38.50 -38.55 -48.25
C THR A 150 -39.30 -38.45 -49.56
N GLU A 151 -40.07 -37.38 -49.78
CA GLU A 151 -40.78 -37.14 -51.04
C GLU A 151 -39.86 -36.99 -52.26
N LEU A 152 -38.69 -36.37 -52.08
CA LEU A 152 -37.69 -36.26 -53.15
C LEU A 152 -37.03 -37.60 -53.49
N ARG A 153 -37.00 -38.54 -52.54
CA ARG A 153 -36.47 -39.90 -52.76
C ARG A 153 -37.43 -40.79 -53.54
N ASP A 154 -38.73 -40.51 -53.44
CA ASP A 154 -39.79 -41.21 -54.16
C ASP A 154 -40.00 -40.66 -55.59
N PHE A 155 -39.45 -39.49 -55.90
CA PHE A 155 -39.40 -38.95 -57.26
C PHE A 155 -38.20 -39.50 -58.04
N SER A 156 -38.34 -40.73 -58.55
CA SER A 156 -37.35 -41.31 -59.43
C SER A 156 -37.55 -40.81 -60.87
N LEU A 157 -36.60 -40.00 -61.37
CA LEU A 157 -36.55 -39.57 -62.77
C LEU A 157 -36.60 -40.76 -63.73
N GLN A 158 -36.00 -41.89 -63.34
CA GLN A 158 -36.11 -43.16 -64.05
C GLN A 158 -37.56 -43.63 -64.22
N HIS A 159 -38.38 -43.53 -63.18
CA HIS A 159 -39.79 -43.96 -63.23
C HIS A 159 -40.62 -43.06 -64.15
N ALA A 160 -40.36 -41.75 -64.15
CA ALA A 160 -40.99 -40.81 -65.06
C ALA A 160 -40.57 -41.08 -66.52
N ILE A 161 -39.29 -41.38 -66.76
CA ILE A 161 -38.77 -41.71 -68.09
C ILE A 161 -39.37 -43.04 -68.58
N THR A 162 -39.39 -44.09 -67.77
CA THR A 162 -39.98 -45.39 -68.15
C THR A 162 -41.48 -45.30 -68.40
N ASN A 163 -42.20 -44.41 -67.72
CA ASN A 163 -43.62 -44.19 -67.96
C ASN A 163 -43.86 -43.45 -69.29
N ILE A 164 -42.99 -42.50 -69.65
CA ILE A 164 -43.03 -41.80 -70.94
C ILE A 164 -42.62 -42.73 -72.08
N GLU A 165 -41.56 -43.52 -71.90
CA GLU A 165 -41.12 -44.55 -72.86
C GLU A 165 -42.20 -45.62 -73.06
N GLY A 166 -42.86 -46.06 -71.99
CA GLY A 166 -43.98 -47.00 -72.06
C GLY A 166 -45.22 -46.44 -72.76
N GLN A 167 -45.50 -45.13 -72.63
CA GLN A 167 -46.55 -44.45 -73.39
C GLN A 167 -46.21 -44.30 -74.88
N LEU A 168 -44.92 -44.15 -75.21
CA LEU A 168 -44.41 -44.14 -76.59
C LEU A 168 -44.41 -45.53 -77.24
N GLU A 169 -44.03 -46.59 -76.52
CA GLU A 169 -44.07 -47.98 -77.01
C GLU A 169 -45.50 -48.51 -77.20
N GLN A 170 -46.49 -48.01 -76.44
CA GLN A 170 -47.90 -48.35 -76.61
C GLN A 170 -48.53 -47.73 -77.86
N GLY A 171 -47.77 -47.00 -78.69
CA GLY A 171 -48.25 -46.42 -79.93
C GLY A 171 -49.37 -45.41 -79.74
N ASN A 172 -49.57 -44.90 -78.52
CA ASN A 172 -50.61 -43.94 -78.20
C ASN A 172 -50.14 -42.51 -78.49
N ILE A 173 -49.53 -42.36 -79.66
CA ILE A 173 -49.39 -41.09 -80.35
C ILE A 173 -50.82 -40.78 -80.81
N PRO A 174 -51.40 -39.61 -80.48
CA PRO A 174 -52.59 -39.16 -81.17
C PRO A 174 -52.27 -39.22 -82.65
N ASP A 175 -52.94 -40.09 -83.39
CA ASP A 175 -52.97 -40.02 -84.84
C ASP A 175 -53.49 -38.60 -85.12
N ASP A 176 -52.63 -37.74 -85.68
CA ASP A 176 -53.01 -36.41 -86.14
C ASP A 176 -54.00 -36.63 -87.30
N GLN A 177 -55.25 -36.90 -86.92
CA GLN A 177 -56.38 -37.10 -87.80
C GLN A 177 -56.54 -35.85 -88.63
N ASP A 178 -56.23 -35.99 -89.92
CA ASP A 178 -56.60 -35.09 -91.00
C ASP A 178 -56.42 -33.61 -90.66
N ASP A 179 -55.16 -33.17 -90.67
CA ASP A 179 -54.81 -31.76 -90.77
C ASP A 179 -55.18 -31.26 -92.18
N ASP A 180 -56.49 -31.21 -92.45
CA ASP A 180 -57.07 -30.60 -93.64
C ASP A 180 -56.59 -29.15 -93.67
N VAL A 181 -55.56 -28.91 -94.47
CA VAL A 181 -54.86 -27.62 -94.60
C VAL A 181 -55.83 -26.48 -94.95
N LEU A 182 -57.01 -26.85 -95.47
CA LEU A 182 -58.07 -26.00 -95.98
C LEU A 182 -59.33 -26.12 -95.11
N PRO A 183 -59.93 -24.99 -94.67
CA PRO A 183 -61.23 -25.01 -94.00
C PRO A 183 -62.29 -25.66 -94.90
N GLN A 184 -63.30 -26.32 -94.33
CA GLN A 184 -64.38 -26.98 -95.09
C GLN A 184 -65.12 -26.07 -96.11
N GLY A 185 -65.00 -24.74 -96.00
CA GLY A 185 -65.49 -23.78 -97.00
C GLY A 185 -64.56 -23.52 -98.20
N ALA A 186 -63.38 -24.14 -98.24
CA ALA A 186 -62.36 -23.96 -99.27
C ALA A 186 -62.22 -25.17 -100.22
N THR A 187 -62.97 -26.24 -99.99
CA THR A 187 -63.04 -27.43 -100.87
C THR A 187 -63.74 -27.14 -102.21
N ASP A 188 -64.61 -26.12 -102.27
CA ASP A 188 -65.29 -25.64 -103.48
C ASP A 188 -64.61 -24.43 -104.16
N MET A 189 -63.42 -24.02 -103.68
CA MET A 189 -62.67 -22.90 -104.25
C MET A 189 -61.84 -23.35 -105.46
N GLY A 190 -61.92 -22.63 -106.58
CA GLY A 190 -61.05 -22.85 -107.74
C GLY A 190 -59.55 -22.69 -107.37
N ALA A 191 -58.67 -23.45 -108.03
CA ALA A 191 -57.25 -23.57 -107.66
C ALA A 191 -56.52 -22.23 -107.40
N GLU A 192 -56.85 -21.17 -108.14
CA GLU A 192 -56.29 -19.83 -107.97
C GLU A 192 -56.69 -19.17 -106.63
N ALA A 193 -57.93 -19.35 -106.20
CA ALA A 193 -58.45 -18.82 -104.94
C ALA A 193 -57.84 -19.57 -103.73
N THR A 194 -57.67 -20.88 -103.85
CA THR A 194 -56.98 -21.73 -102.87
C THR A 194 -55.50 -21.33 -102.72
N ILE A 195 -54.79 -21.08 -103.82
CA ILE A 195 -53.39 -20.57 -103.79
C ILE A 195 -53.30 -19.22 -103.09
N ARG A 196 -54.27 -18.31 -103.31
CA ARG A 196 -54.31 -16.99 -102.65
C ARG A 196 -54.55 -17.11 -101.15
N PHE A 197 -55.44 -18.01 -100.72
CA PHE A 197 -55.69 -18.31 -99.31
C PHE A 197 -54.45 -18.90 -98.63
N LEU A 198 -53.82 -19.92 -99.24
CA LEU A 198 -52.60 -20.54 -98.70
C LEU A 198 -51.44 -19.54 -98.59
N LYS A 199 -51.26 -18.65 -99.57
CA LYS A 199 -50.27 -17.55 -99.48
C LYS A 199 -50.57 -16.58 -98.34
N ALA A 200 -51.84 -16.27 -98.09
CA ALA A 200 -52.24 -15.43 -96.96
C ALA A 200 -51.98 -16.14 -95.62
N LYS A 201 -52.33 -17.43 -95.49
CA LYS A 201 -52.03 -18.24 -94.30
C LYS A 201 -50.53 -18.36 -94.06
N LEU A 202 -49.74 -18.61 -95.11
CA LEU A 202 -48.27 -18.65 -95.03
C LEU A 202 -47.71 -17.30 -94.56
N ARG A 203 -48.24 -16.17 -95.06
CA ARG A 203 -47.82 -14.84 -94.62
C ARG A 203 -48.17 -14.59 -93.14
N VAL A 204 -49.38 -14.94 -92.71
CA VAL A 204 -49.78 -14.83 -91.28
C VAL A 204 -48.88 -15.71 -90.41
N MET A 205 -48.64 -16.96 -90.81
CA MET A 205 -47.72 -17.86 -90.09
C MET A 205 -46.28 -17.33 -90.08
N GLN A 206 -45.81 -16.70 -91.16
CA GLN A 206 -44.49 -16.06 -91.19
C GLN A 206 -44.43 -14.86 -90.23
N GLU A 207 -45.47 -14.02 -90.21
CA GLU A 207 -45.58 -12.90 -89.27
C GLU A 207 -45.66 -13.39 -87.80
N GLU A 208 -46.33 -14.52 -87.54
CA GLU A 208 -46.37 -15.19 -86.23
C GLU A 208 -45.01 -15.78 -85.84
N LEU A 209 -44.31 -16.44 -86.76
CA LEU A 209 -42.95 -16.94 -86.54
C LEU A 209 -41.97 -15.80 -86.25
N ASP A 210 -42.02 -14.72 -87.01
CA ASP A 210 -41.18 -13.54 -86.80
C ASP A 210 -41.50 -12.87 -85.45
N ARG A 211 -42.78 -12.83 -85.07
CA ARG A 211 -43.21 -12.33 -83.74
C ARG A 211 -42.70 -13.21 -82.61
N ILE A 212 -42.82 -14.54 -82.73
CA ILE A 212 -42.29 -15.49 -81.74
C ILE A 212 -40.76 -15.38 -81.68
N ALA A 213 -40.07 -15.26 -82.82
CA ALA A 213 -38.63 -15.10 -82.87
C ALA A 213 -38.17 -13.81 -82.17
N GLN A 214 -38.87 -12.69 -82.37
CA GLN A 214 -38.61 -11.44 -81.64
C GLN A 214 -38.88 -11.59 -80.13
N GLU A 215 -39.95 -12.30 -79.75
CA GLU A 215 -40.25 -12.56 -78.35
C GLU A 215 -39.19 -13.47 -77.69
N CYS A 216 -38.70 -14.49 -78.41
CA CYS A 216 -37.59 -15.33 -77.97
C CYS A 216 -36.31 -14.51 -77.80
N ALA A 217 -35.94 -13.69 -78.79
CA ALA A 217 -34.78 -12.82 -78.70
C ALA A 217 -34.86 -11.86 -77.50
N LYS A 218 -36.04 -11.29 -77.24
CA LYS A 218 -36.27 -10.44 -76.08
C LYS A 218 -36.14 -11.21 -74.76
N LYS A 219 -36.71 -12.41 -74.67
CA LYS A 219 -36.57 -13.28 -73.49
C LYS A 219 -35.12 -13.71 -73.27
N ASP A 220 -34.35 -13.93 -74.33
CA ASP A 220 -32.92 -14.26 -74.24
C ASP A 220 -32.09 -13.07 -73.72
N GLU A 221 -32.39 -11.85 -74.19
CA GLU A 221 -31.80 -10.63 -73.64
C GLU A 221 -32.17 -10.45 -72.16
N GLU A 222 -33.44 -10.59 -71.80
CA GLU A 222 -33.90 -10.53 -70.41
C GLU A 222 -33.22 -11.60 -69.54
N ASN A 223 -33.12 -12.85 -69.99
CA ASN A 223 -32.41 -13.92 -69.31
C ASN A 223 -30.91 -13.62 -69.13
N SER A 224 -30.27 -13.07 -70.16
CA SER A 224 -28.87 -12.64 -70.08
C SER A 224 -28.69 -11.56 -69.01
N THR A 225 -29.58 -10.56 -68.96
CA THR A 225 -29.52 -9.51 -67.93
C THR A 225 -29.80 -10.04 -66.51
N LEU A 226 -30.76 -10.96 -66.35
CA LEU A 226 -31.05 -11.59 -65.06
C LEU A 226 -29.88 -12.46 -64.59
N THR A 227 -29.25 -13.20 -65.49
CA THR A 227 -28.05 -14.01 -65.19
C THR A 227 -26.89 -13.11 -64.75
N ALA A 228 -26.68 -11.98 -65.42
CA ALA A 228 -25.65 -11.02 -65.02
C ALA A 228 -25.90 -10.43 -63.63
N LYS A 229 -27.15 -10.06 -63.32
CA LYS A 229 -27.56 -9.57 -61.99
C LYS A 229 -27.41 -10.64 -60.91
N LEU A 230 -27.76 -11.89 -61.20
CA LEU A 230 -27.57 -13.01 -60.25
C LEU A 230 -26.09 -13.17 -59.91
N LYS A 231 -25.20 -13.13 -60.90
CA LYS A 231 -23.76 -13.20 -60.68
C LYS A 231 -23.23 -12.03 -59.84
N GLU A 232 -23.67 -10.80 -60.14
CA GLU A 232 -23.29 -9.61 -59.37
C GLU A 232 -23.72 -9.75 -57.89
N MET A 233 -24.94 -10.21 -57.64
CA MET A 233 -25.44 -10.44 -56.28
C MET A 233 -24.70 -11.58 -55.56
N GLU A 234 -24.30 -12.63 -56.27
CA GLU A 234 -23.49 -13.71 -55.71
C GLU A 234 -22.08 -13.25 -55.33
N ASP A 235 -21.44 -12.45 -56.18
CA ASP A 235 -20.13 -11.86 -55.92
C ASP A 235 -20.18 -10.91 -54.72
N GLU A 236 -21.22 -10.06 -54.63
CA GLU A 236 -21.42 -9.17 -53.47
C GLU A 236 -21.71 -9.95 -52.19
N ARG A 237 -22.53 -11.02 -52.26
CA ARG A 237 -22.74 -11.92 -51.11
C ARG A 237 -21.42 -12.52 -50.63
N GLY A 238 -20.56 -12.97 -51.55
CA GLY A 238 -19.23 -13.51 -51.23
C GLY A 238 -18.28 -12.46 -50.62
N ARG A 239 -18.38 -11.20 -51.04
CA ARG A 239 -17.65 -10.08 -50.44
C ARG A 239 -18.15 -9.78 -49.03
N LEU A 240 -19.46 -9.63 -48.85
CA LEU A 240 -20.08 -9.39 -47.54
C LEU A 240 -19.76 -10.50 -46.55
N TYR A 241 -19.79 -11.76 -46.98
CA TYR A 241 -19.42 -12.90 -46.14
C TYR A 241 -17.97 -12.81 -45.63
N ARG A 242 -17.02 -12.44 -46.51
CA ARG A 242 -15.61 -12.24 -46.12
C ARG A 242 -15.42 -11.06 -45.17
N THR A 243 -16.12 -9.95 -45.40
CA THR A 243 -16.09 -8.79 -44.51
C THR A 243 -16.68 -9.12 -43.15
N ASN A 244 -17.83 -9.81 -43.10
CA ASN A 244 -18.46 -10.24 -41.86
C ASN A 244 -17.55 -11.18 -41.06
N ALA A 245 -16.95 -12.19 -41.71
CA ALA A 245 -15.97 -13.08 -41.07
C ALA A 245 -14.77 -12.31 -40.48
N THR A 246 -14.28 -11.29 -41.18
CA THR A 246 -13.17 -10.45 -40.70
C THR A 246 -13.59 -9.60 -39.50
N GLN A 247 -14.77 -8.97 -39.56
CA GLN A 247 -15.31 -8.16 -38.46
C GLN A 247 -15.58 -9.03 -37.23
N GLN A 248 -16.11 -10.23 -37.41
CA GLN A 248 -16.34 -11.19 -36.33
C GLN A 248 -15.03 -11.55 -35.61
N SER A 249 -13.95 -11.82 -36.35
CA SER A 249 -12.62 -12.06 -35.77
C SER A 249 -12.08 -10.83 -35.01
N GLN A 250 -12.34 -9.61 -35.50
CA GLN A 250 -11.93 -8.39 -34.79
C GLN A 250 -12.72 -8.21 -33.49
N ILE A 251 -14.03 -8.46 -33.50
CA ILE A 251 -14.89 -8.40 -32.30
C ILE A 251 -14.36 -9.35 -31.23
N GLU A 252 -14.02 -10.59 -31.60
CA GLU A 252 -13.47 -11.57 -30.67
C GLU A 252 -12.12 -11.13 -30.09
N LYS A 253 -11.24 -10.54 -30.91
CA LYS A 253 -9.96 -9.98 -30.45
C LYS A 253 -10.17 -8.83 -29.46
N PHE A 254 -11.03 -7.86 -29.78
CA PHE A 254 -11.31 -6.74 -28.89
C PHE A 254 -12.00 -7.19 -27.60
N LYS A 255 -12.90 -8.17 -27.68
CA LYS A 255 -13.53 -8.77 -26.51
C LYS A 255 -12.50 -9.41 -25.58
N LYS A 256 -11.57 -10.20 -26.14
CA LYS A 256 -10.48 -10.80 -25.35
C LYS A 256 -9.60 -9.75 -24.67
N ILE A 257 -9.21 -8.70 -25.40
CA ILE A 257 -8.41 -7.60 -24.84
C ILE A 257 -9.18 -6.87 -23.72
N SER A 258 -10.48 -6.64 -23.91
CA SER A 258 -11.33 -6.01 -22.91
C SER A 258 -11.46 -6.87 -21.64
N GLU A 259 -11.63 -8.19 -21.79
CA GLU A 259 -11.70 -9.13 -20.66
C GLU A 259 -10.35 -9.19 -19.91
N ASP A 260 -9.23 -9.23 -20.64
CA ASP A 260 -7.89 -9.20 -20.05
C ASP A 260 -7.61 -7.88 -19.31
N ALA A 261 -8.05 -6.74 -19.86
CA ALA A 261 -7.94 -5.44 -19.22
C ALA A 261 -8.83 -5.34 -17.97
N GLN A 262 -10.06 -5.84 -18.04
CA GLN A 262 -10.96 -5.91 -16.90
C GLN A 262 -10.36 -6.76 -15.77
N GLY A 263 -9.83 -7.95 -16.07
CA GLY A 263 -9.20 -8.80 -15.06
C GLY A 263 -7.98 -8.15 -14.40
N LYS A 264 -7.19 -7.37 -15.15
CA LYS A 264 -6.08 -6.57 -14.58
C LYS A 264 -6.60 -5.45 -13.67
N SER A 265 -7.66 -4.75 -14.08
CA SER A 265 -8.29 -3.71 -13.27
C SER A 265 -8.81 -4.27 -11.95
N ASP A 266 -9.55 -5.38 -11.98
CA ASP A 266 -10.10 -6.04 -10.79
C ASP A 266 -8.97 -6.52 -9.85
N SER A 267 -7.86 -7.03 -10.40
CA SER A 267 -6.68 -7.44 -9.62
C SER A 267 -6.03 -6.25 -8.92
N LEU A 268 -5.82 -5.14 -9.63
CA LEU A 268 -5.26 -3.90 -9.06
C LEU A 268 -6.18 -3.30 -8.00
N GLU A 269 -7.50 -3.32 -8.22
CA GLU A 269 -8.49 -2.83 -7.25
C GLU A 269 -8.45 -3.65 -5.95
N ASN A 270 -8.32 -4.98 -6.07
CA ASN A 270 -8.15 -5.86 -4.91
C ASN A 270 -6.84 -5.59 -4.16
N GLN A 271 -5.74 -5.34 -4.86
CA GLN A 271 -4.46 -4.97 -4.25
C GLN A 271 -4.55 -3.60 -3.55
N LEU A 272 -5.15 -2.60 -4.18
CA LEU A 272 -5.38 -1.28 -3.57
C LEU A 272 -6.26 -1.39 -2.33
N SER A 273 -7.30 -2.23 -2.35
CA SER A 273 -8.14 -2.51 -1.20
C SER A 273 -7.35 -3.18 -0.06
N GLY A 274 -6.47 -4.13 -0.39
CA GLY A 274 -5.56 -4.76 0.57
C GLY A 274 -4.59 -3.77 1.21
N LEU A 275 -3.87 -3.00 0.39
CA LEU A 275 -2.91 -1.99 0.85
C LEU A 275 -3.57 -0.90 1.71
N ARG A 276 -4.79 -0.46 1.37
CA ARG A 276 -5.55 0.48 2.21
C ARG A 276 -5.84 -0.09 3.60
N LYS A 277 -6.22 -1.37 3.71
CA LYS A 277 -6.45 -2.03 4.99
C LYS A 277 -5.17 -2.18 5.80
N GLU A 278 -4.05 -2.52 5.16
CA GLU A 278 -2.75 -2.60 5.81
C GLU A 278 -2.29 -1.23 6.33
N LEU A 279 -2.50 -0.16 5.54
CA LEU A 279 -2.20 1.21 5.95
C LEU A 279 -3.03 1.63 7.18
N ASP A 280 -4.33 1.34 7.18
CA ASP A 280 -5.20 1.59 8.32
C ASP A 280 -4.77 0.80 9.57
N GLN A 281 -4.34 -0.45 9.39
CA GLN A 281 -3.85 -1.30 10.48
C GLN A 281 -2.53 -0.76 11.05
N ILE A 282 -1.58 -0.38 10.20
CA ILE A 282 -0.30 0.22 10.62
C ILE A 282 -0.55 1.53 11.36
N ASN A 283 -1.43 2.40 10.86
CA ASN A 283 -1.75 3.68 11.50
C ASN A 283 -2.38 3.47 12.90
N ARG A 284 -3.28 2.48 13.06
CA ARG A 284 -3.82 2.12 14.38
C ARG A 284 -2.74 1.60 15.32
N SER A 285 -1.87 0.71 14.84
CA SER A 285 -0.73 0.19 15.60
C SER A 285 0.21 1.31 16.04
N GLN A 286 0.54 2.25 15.14
CA GLN A 286 1.40 3.39 15.42
C GLN A 286 0.81 4.29 16.52
N LYS A 287 -0.49 4.58 16.48
CA LYS A 287 -1.17 5.34 17.55
C LYS A 287 -1.10 4.61 18.90
N GLN A 288 -1.28 3.30 18.89
CA GLN A 288 -1.16 2.48 20.10
C GLN A 288 0.29 2.47 20.64
N GLN A 289 1.28 2.34 19.76
CA GLN A 289 2.69 2.41 20.14
C GLN A 289 3.05 3.79 20.70
N LEU A 290 2.59 4.88 20.08
CA LEU A 290 2.85 6.24 20.56
C LEU A 290 2.26 6.48 21.94
N THR A 291 1.03 6.02 22.20
CA THR A 291 0.44 6.12 23.55
C THR A 291 1.19 5.31 24.59
N SER A 292 1.67 4.10 24.24
CA SER A 292 2.53 3.30 25.09
C SER A 292 3.88 3.98 25.34
N GLN A 293 4.49 4.56 24.32
CA GLN A 293 5.76 5.28 24.39
C GLN A 293 5.65 6.48 25.33
N ASN A 294 4.62 7.32 25.14
CA ASN A 294 4.36 8.47 26.01
C ASN A 294 4.17 8.04 27.47
N ALA A 295 3.46 6.92 27.70
CA ALA A 295 3.30 6.39 29.06
C ALA A 295 4.64 5.92 29.67
N THR A 296 5.52 5.31 28.88
CA THR A 296 6.87 4.94 29.34
C THR A 296 7.77 6.15 29.58
N GLU A 297 7.67 7.18 28.74
CA GLU A 297 8.42 8.43 28.87
C GLU A 297 8.03 9.19 30.15
N VAL A 298 6.73 9.27 30.47
CA VAL A 298 6.25 9.87 31.73
C VAL A 298 6.79 9.10 32.95
N ARG A 299 6.81 7.76 32.90
CA ARG A 299 7.39 6.96 34.00
C ARG A 299 8.91 7.17 34.13
N LEU A 300 9.60 7.27 32.99
CA LEU A 300 11.03 7.54 32.96
C LEU A 300 11.35 8.91 33.56
N ASN A 301 10.64 9.96 33.14
CA ASN A 301 10.82 11.32 33.68
C ASN A 301 10.57 11.37 35.19
N ARG A 302 9.52 10.70 35.68
CA ARG A 302 9.27 10.59 37.12
C ARG A 302 10.42 9.88 37.85
N ALA A 303 10.94 8.79 37.31
CA ALA A 303 12.08 8.09 37.90
C ALA A 303 13.35 8.97 37.92
N LEU A 304 13.58 9.74 36.86
CA LEU A 304 14.69 10.70 36.79
C LEU A 304 14.55 11.81 37.84
N GLU A 305 13.36 12.40 37.99
CA GLU A 305 13.08 13.39 39.05
C GLU A 305 13.29 12.80 40.45
N GLU A 306 12.86 11.56 40.69
CA GLU A 306 13.09 10.87 41.97
C GLU A 306 14.59 10.64 42.23
N ILE A 307 15.37 10.24 41.22
CA ILE A 307 16.83 10.10 41.31
C ILE A 307 17.48 11.44 41.64
N GLU A 308 17.08 12.52 40.98
CA GLU A 308 17.62 13.87 41.23
C GLU A 308 17.32 14.33 42.66
N ARG A 309 16.10 14.09 43.15
CA ARG A 309 15.73 14.36 44.56
C ARG A 309 16.59 13.56 45.54
N TYR A 310 16.85 12.28 45.28
CA TYR A 310 17.70 11.48 46.15
C TYR A 310 19.16 11.95 46.13
N LYS A 311 19.69 12.34 44.96
CA LYS A 311 21.03 12.94 44.86
C LYS A 311 21.13 14.21 45.71
N ASP A 312 20.16 15.10 45.61
CA ASP A 312 20.10 16.32 46.41
C ASP A 312 20.02 16.03 47.92
N GLN A 313 19.19 15.07 48.33
CA GLN A 313 19.08 14.65 49.73
C GLN A 313 20.40 14.09 50.26
N VAL A 314 21.07 13.25 49.47
CA VAL A 314 22.39 12.70 49.83
C VAL A 314 23.43 13.81 49.94
N GLN A 315 23.45 14.77 49.00
CA GLN A 315 24.39 15.89 49.04
C GLN A 315 24.13 16.79 50.27
N LYS A 316 22.87 17.11 50.57
CA LYS A 316 22.49 17.86 51.77
C LYS A 316 22.87 17.11 53.05
N ALA A 317 22.63 15.81 53.12
CA ALA A 317 23.01 14.99 54.27
C ALA A 317 24.52 14.96 54.48
N LYS A 318 25.31 14.81 53.39
CA LYS A 318 26.78 14.87 53.45
C LYS A 318 27.28 16.23 53.94
N LEU A 319 26.71 17.34 53.43
CA LEU A 319 27.09 18.69 53.86
C LEU A 319 26.73 18.92 55.34
N THR A 320 25.53 18.53 55.76
CA THR A 320 25.10 18.67 57.16
C THR A 320 25.95 17.82 58.10
N SER A 321 26.26 16.58 57.72
CA SER A 321 27.16 15.69 58.47
C SER A 321 28.57 16.27 58.60
N LYS A 322 29.11 16.85 57.52
CA LYS A 322 30.40 17.53 57.56
C LYS A 322 30.37 18.76 58.47
N GLU A 323 29.34 19.59 58.36
CA GLU A 323 29.20 20.80 59.18
C GLU A 323 29.05 20.48 60.67
N THR A 324 28.20 19.51 61.01
CA THR A 324 28.04 19.03 62.40
C THR A 324 29.35 18.47 62.95
N THR A 325 30.07 17.64 62.19
CA THR A 325 31.40 17.13 62.57
C THR A 325 32.40 18.27 62.81
N ASP A 326 32.42 19.28 61.94
CA ASP A 326 33.32 20.43 62.07
C ASP A 326 32.94 21.33 63.27
N GLN A 327 31.65 21.50 63.56
CA GLN A 327 31.15 22.19 64.76
C GLN A 327 31.52 21.43 66.04
N GLU A 328 31.36 20.10 66.06
CA GLU A 328 31.76 19.25 67.18
C GLU A 328 33.26 19.32 67.44
N LYS A 329 34.09 19.24 66.38
CA LYS A 329 35.54 19.42 66.50
C LYS A 329 35.90 20.77 67.13
N LYS A 330 35.31 21.88 66.65
CA LYS A 330 35.53 23.21 67.23
C LYS A 330 35.10 23.27 68.71
N ARG A 331 33.98 22.64 69.07
CA ARG A 331 33.51 22.58 70.46
C ARG A 331 34.44 21.77 71.35
N VAL A 332 34.94 20.63 70.86
CA VAL A 332 35.93 19.80 71.56
C VAL A 332 37.23 20.58 71.76
N GLU A 333 37.72 21.29 70.74
CA GLU A 333 38.90 22.15 70.84
C GLU A 333 38.71 23.26 71.88
N GLN A 334 37.57 23.95 71.88
CA GLN A 334 37.23 24.96 72.88
C GLN A 334 37.25 24.38 74.31
N LEU A 335 36.55 23.26 74.52
CA LEU A 335 36.53 22.58 75.83
C LEU A 335 37.92 22.13 76.27
N LEU A 336 38.75 21.63 75.35
CA LEU A 336 40.14 21.26 75.67
C LEU A 336 40.98 22.47 76.10
N THR A 337 40.83 23.61 75.43
CA THR A 337 41.55 24.84 75.82
C THR A 337 41.11 25.37 77.18
N GLU A 338 39.79 25.33 77.46
CA GLU A 338 39.25 25.74 78.75
C GLU A 338 39.66 24.79 79.87
N ASN A 339 39.64 23.48 79.62
CA ASN A 339 40.07 22.47 80.59
C ASN A 339 41.56 22.68 80.96
N LYS A 340 42.43 22.88 79.98
CA LYS A 340 43.84 23.25 80.21
C LYS A 340 43.99 24.55 81.02
N ARG A 341 43.13 25.56 80.80
CA ARG A 341 43.13 26.81 81.56
C ARG A 341 42.71 26.57 83.02
N LEU A 342 41.64 25.80 83.24
CA LEU A 342 41.15 25.45 84.58
C LEU A 342 42.16 24.61 85.35
N GLU A 343 42.86 23.67 84.71
CA GLU A 343 43.94 22.91 85.33
C GLU A 343 45.09 23.81 85.78
N LYS A 344 45.50 24.80 84.97
CA LYS A 344 46.50 25.79 85.36
C LYS A 344 46.06 26.59 86.59
N GLN A 345 44.84 27.13 86.57
CA GLN A 345 44.28 27.88 87.71
C GLN A 345 44.18 27.02 88.98
N LYS A 346 43.75 25.77 88.85
CA LYS A 346 43.75 24.81 89.97
C LYS A 346 45.15 24.58 90.52
N ASN A 347 46.15 24.39 89.66
CA ASN A 347 47.53 24.17 90.08
C ASN A 347 48.12 25.40 90.76
N GLU A 348 47.85 26.61 90.25
CA GLU A 348 48.22 27.88 90.87
C GLU A 348 47.59 28.03 92.26
N LEU A 349 46.29 27.74 92.39
CA LEU A 349 45.58 27.79 93.66
C LEU A 349 46.14 26.77 94.67
N MET A 350 46.38 25.53 94.23
CA MET A 350 47.00 24.49 95.05
C MET A 350 48.41 24.89 95.51
N ALA A 351 49.20 25.52 94.65
CA ALA A 351 50.51 26.06 95.02
C ALA A 351 50.37 27.20 96.05
N GLY A 352 49.37 28.07 95.89
CA GLY A 352 49.01 29.10 96.86
C GLY A 352 48.69 28.52 98.25
N PHE A 353 47.80 27.52 98.33
CA PHE A 353 47.47 26.86 99.59
C PHE A 353 48.69 26.19 100.24
N LYS A 354 49.55 25.53 99.47
CA LYS A 354 50.80 24.95 100.00
C LYS A 354 51.73 26.01 100.60
N LYS A 355 51.84 27.18 99.96
CA LYS A 355 52.63 28.31 100.50
C LYS A 355 51.99 28.86 101.78
N GLN A 356 50.67 29.02 101.81
CA GLN A 356 49.94 29.46 103.01
C GLN A 356 50.12 28.49 104.19
N LEU A 357 50.05 27.17 103.95
CA LEU A 357 50.32 26.15 104.97
C LEU A 357 51.73 26.30 105.57
N LYS A 358 52.76 26.45 104.73
CA LYS A 358 54.14 26.69 105.20
C LYS A 358 54.27 27.99 105.99
N LEU A 359 53.60 29.05 105.57
CA LEU A 359 53.58 30.32 106.29
C LEU A 359 52.93 30.17 107.67
N ILE A 360 51.82 29.43 107.77
CA ILE A 360 51.18 29.11 109.05
C ILE A 360 52.15 28.39 109.98
N ASP A 361 52.91 27.41 109.48
CA ASP A 361 53.89 26.68 110.29
C ASP A 361 55.02 27.58 110.80
N ILE A 362 55.54 28.47 109.95
CA ILE A 362 56.57 29.46 110.33
C ILE A 362 56.00 30.41 111.38
N LEU A 363 54.81 30.97 111.17
CA LEU A 363 54.17 31.89 112.11
C LEU A 363 53.88 31.23 113.46
N LYS A 364 53.43 29.97 113.49
CA LYS A 364 53.26 29.21 114.74
C LYS A 364 54.58 29.05 115.49
N ARG A 365 55.67 28.75 114.79
CA ARG A 365 57.01 28.64 115.37
C ARG A 365 57.52 29.98 115.90
N GLN A 366 57.33 31.05 115.13
CA GLN A 366 57.66 32.41 115.55
C GLN A 366 56.86 32.82 116.79
N LYS A 367 55.55 32.55 116.82
CA LYS A 367 54.70 32.78 118.00
C LYS A 367 55.26 32.06 119.23
N MET A 368 55.62 30.78 119.09
CA MET A 368 56.22 30.00 120.17
C MET A 368 57.55 30.61 120.66
N HIS A 369 58.44 31.03 119.75
CA HIS A 369 59.70 31.69 120.13
C HIS A 369 59.46 33.02 120.86
N VAL A 370 58.50 33.82 120.41
CA VAL A 370 58.15 35.09 121.05
C VAL A 370 57.53 34.86 122.43
N GLU A 371 56.64 33.88 122.58
CA GLU A 371 56.06 33.51 123.88
C GLU A 371 57.14 33.03 124.85
N ALA A 372 58.07 32.19 124.39
CA ALA A 372 59.21 31.75 125.21
C ALA A 372 60.12 32.91 125.62
N ALA A 373 60.45 33.82 124.70
CA ALA A 373 61.24 35.02 125.00
C ALA A 373 60.53 35.94 126.00
N LYS A 374 59.21 36.10 125.90
CA LYS A 374 58.42 36.89 126.85
C LYS A 374 58.35 36.25 128.24
N MET A 375 58.28 34.92 128.32
CA MET A 375 58.35 34.19 129.60
C MET A 375 59.74 34.30 130.24
N LEU A 376 60.80 34.27 129.43
CA LEU A 376 62.17 34.54 129.87
C LEU A 376 62.32 35.97 130.38
N SER A 377 61.87 36.98 129.63
CA SER A 377 61.96 38.39 130.07
C SER A 377 61.18 38.64 131.36
N PHE A 378 60.00 38.02 131.52
CA PHE A 378 59.25 38.08 132.77
C PHE A 378 60.02 37.45 133.94
N SER A 379 60.66 36.30 133.70
CA SER A 379 61.50 35.64 134.72
C SER A 379 62.73 36.47 135.07
N GLU A 380 63.37 37.12 134.09
CA GLU A 380 64.47 38.06 134.29
C GLU A 380 64.03 39.29 135.08
N GLU A 381 62.90 39.92 134.73
CA GLU A 381 62.33 41.05 135.48
C GLU A 381 62.03 40.70 136.93
N GLU A 382 61.40 39.55 137.20
CA GLU A 382 61.13 39.10 138.57
C GLU A 382 62.41 38.77 139.34
N PHE A 383 63.44 38.21 138.67
CA PHE A 383 64.75 37.97 139.26
C PHE A 383 65.48 39.28 139.62
N VAL A 384 65.43 40.29 138.75
CA VAL A 384 65.99 41.63 139.03
C VAL A 384 65.26 42.31 140.18
N LYS A 385 63.91 42.26 140.24
CA LYS A 385 63.15 42.78 141.38
C LYS A 385 63.54 42.09 142.70
N ALA A 386 63.76 40.78 142.68
CA ALA A 386 64.22 40.04 143.85
C ALA A 386 65.63 40.46 144.30
N LEU A 387 66.50 40.89 143.38
CA LEU A 387 67.81 41.47 143.69
C LEU A 387 67.70 42.91 144.24
N GLU A 388 66.80 43.74 143.70
CA GLU A 388 66.57 45.12 144.17
C GLU A 388 65.93 45.18 145.58
N TRP A 389 65.22 44.14 146.02
CA TRP A 389 64.76 44.00 147.42
C TRP A 389 65.88 43.71 148.43
N GLY A 390 67.10 43.47 147.97
CA GLY A 390 68.30 43.26 148.80
C GLY A 390 69.21 44.48 148.97
N SER A 391 68.81 45.68 148.52
CA SER A 391 69.50 46.96 148.77
C SER A 391 68.73 47.86 149.73
#